data_AF-A0A933XKI7-F1
#
_entry.id   AF-A0A933XKI7-F1
#
_cell.length_a   1.000
_cell.length_b   1.000
_cell.length_c   1.000
_cell.angle_alpha   90.00
_cell.angle_beta   90.00
_cell.angle_gamma   90.00
#
_symmetry.space_group_name_H-M   'P 1'
#
loop_
_entity.id
_entity.type
_entity.pdbx_description
1 polymer ?
#
loop_
_entity_poly.entity_id
_entity_poly.type
_entity_poly.pdbx_seq_one_letter_code
_entity_poly.pdbx_strand_id
1 'polypeptide(L)'
;MANTVGGKTDPRPPIPVLAGLLAYKSSWSPPFGDSFREYLSGMNPSERIDIGCSICDGGFEITFNTDSKLQIETSTAEQALVFFLLKLLHKLQTVGTVTAIDYLAYTKWLK
;
A
#
# COMPACT_ATOMS: atom_id res chain seq x y z
N MET A 1 13.61 15.68 -17.50
CA MET A 1 13.40 16.99 -16.83
C MET A 1 11.96 17.41 -17.03
N ALA A 2 11.25 17.75 -15.96
CA ALA A 2 9.89 18.27 -16.04
C ALA A 2 9.95 19.81 -16.01
N ASN A 3 9.18 20.48 -16.87
CA ASN A 3 9.03 21.93 -16.83
C ASN A 3 7.92 22.27 -15.82
N THR A 4 8.25 23.03 -14.79
CA THR A 4 7.29 23.54 -13.81
C THR A 4 7.29 25.07 -13.82
N VAL A 5 6.34 25.70 -13.13
CA VAL A 5 6.29 27.17 -12.97
C VAL A 5 7.59 27.71 -12.35
N GLY A 6 8.30 26.91 -11.56
CA GLY A 6 9.61 27.25 -10.98
C GLY A 6 10.83 26.91 -11.85
N GLY A 7 10.63 26.50 -13.10
CA GLY A 7 11.71 26.07 -14.01
C GLY A 7 11.83 24.56 -14.14
N LYS A 8 12.98 24.10 -14.63
CA LYS A 8 13.26 22.67 -14.86
C LYS A 8 13.60 21.97 -13.55
N THR A 9 12.87 20.91 -13.25
CA THR A 9 13.14 20.04 -12.10
C THR A 9 13.59 18.65 -12.54
N ASP A 10 14.38 18.02 -11.68
CA ASP A 10 14.76 16.63 -11.86
C ASP A 10 13.52 15.72 -11.83
N PRO A 11 13.53 14.61 -12.60
CA PRO A 11 12.45 13.65 -12.55
C PRO A 11 12.20 13.17 -11.12
N ARG A 12 10.95 13.22 -10.67
CA ARG A 12 10.57 12.67 -9.37
C ARG A 12 10.82 11.17 -9.36
N PRO A 13 11.43 10.59 -8.30
CA PRO A 13 11.50 9.13 -8.17
C PRO A 13 10.10 8.51 -8.21
N PRO A 14 9.93 7.29 -8.73
CA PRO A 14 8.64 6.60 -8.71
C PRO A 14 8.04 6.58 -7.32
N ILE A 15 6.74 6.87 -7.25
CA ILE A 15 5.99 6.73 -5.99
C ILE A 15 5.85 5.25 -5.62
N PRO A 16 5.80 4.90 -4.32
CA PRO A 16 5.49 3.54 -3.91
C PRO A 16 4.13 3.09 -4.44
N VAL A 17 4.05 1.84 -4.92
CA VAL A 17 2.78 1.23 -5.28
C VAL A 17 2.15 0.68 -3.99
N LEU A 18 0.97 1.19 -3.63
CA LEU A 18 0.22 0.65 -2.51
C LEU A 18 -0.28 -0.75 -2.85
N ALA A 19 0.04 -1.72 -1.99
CA ALA A 19 -0.41 -3.10 -2.14
C ALA A 19 -1.46 -3.43 -1.08
N GLY A 20 -2.49 -4.18 -1.48
CA GLY A 20 -3.50 -4.62 -0.53
C GLY A 20 -4.22 -5.91 -0.88
N LEU A 21 -4.87 -6.48 0.13
CA LEU A 21 -5.60 -7.75 0.04
C LEU A 21 -7.06 -7.55 0.43
N LEU A 22 -7.98 -7.96 -0.44
CA LEU A 22 -9.41 -8.00 -0.17
C LEU A 22 -9.89 -9.44 -0.21
N ALA A 23 -10.49 -9.90 0.89
CA ALA A 23 -11.01 -11.24 1.04
C ALA A 23 -12.38 -11.21 1.73
N TYR A 24 -13.17 -12.26 1.50
CA TYR A 24 -14.41 -12.44 2.25
C TYR A 24 -14.14 -12.86 3.70
N LYS A 25 -13.24 -13.83 3.89
CA LYS A 25 -12.92 -14.41 5.19
C LYS A 25 -11.46 -14.86 5.25
N SER A 26 -10.86 -14.77 6.43
CA SER A 26 -9.54 -15.32 6.78
C SER A 26 -9.64 -16.82 7.05
N SER A 27 -8.72 -17.58 6.46
CA SER A 27 -8.53 -19.00 6.81
C SER A 27 -7.66 -19.18 8.06
N TRP A 28 -6.93 -18.15 8.50
CA TRP A 28 -6.13 -18.20 9.72
C TRP A 28 -7.00 -18.08 10.97
N SER A 29 -6.59 -18.79 12.03
CA SER A 29 -7.26 -18.81 13.33
C SER A 29 -6.22 -18.63 14.45
N PRO A 30 -6.25 -17.52 15.22
CA PRO A 30 -7.15 -16.38 15.05
C PRO A 30 -6.80 -15.53 13.81
N PRO A 31 -7.78 -14.82 13.21
CA PRO A 31 -7.50 -13.85 12.15
C PRO A 31 -6.55 -12.77 12.67
N PHE A 32 -5.59 -12.36 11.84
CA PHE A 32 -4.56 -11.37 12.19
C PHE A 32 -3.70 -11.72 13.43
N GLY A 33 -3.65 -13.01 13.80
CA GLY A 33 -2.83 -13.55 14.89
C GLY A 33 -1.35 -13.69 14.55
N ASP A 34 -0.63 -14.49 15.34
CA ASP A 34 0.83 -14.62 15.25
C ASP A 34 1.30 -15.07 13.87
N SER A 35 0.65 -16.06 13.25
CA SER A 35 1.01 -16.50 11.88
C SER A 35 0.91 -15.39 10.84
N PHE A 36 -0.05 -14.48 10.98
CA PHE A 36 -0.16 -13.30 10.11
C PHE A 36 0.98 -12.32 10.37
N ARG A 37 1.28 -12.05 11.64
CA ARG A 37 2.35 -11.12 12.06
C ARG A 37 3.74 -11.61 11.65
N GLU A 38 4.00 -12.90 11.81
CA GLU A 38 5.25 -13.56 11.40
C GLU A 38 5.42 -13.55 9.88
N TYR A 39 4.36 -13.83 9.13
CA TYR A 39 4.42 -13.74 7.67
C TYR A 39 4.78 -12.31 7.23
N LEU A 40 4.11 -11.31 7.80
CA LEU A 40 4.34 -9.92 7.43
C LEU A 40 5.73 -9.39 7.84
N SER A 41 6.30 -9.85 8.94
CA SER A 41 7.63 -9.43 9.39
C SER A 41 8.76 -10.03 8.55
N GLY A 42 8.52 -11.16 7.89
CA GLY A 42 9.48 -11.83 7.00
C GLY A 42 9.44 -11.38 5.54
N MET A 43 8.52 -10.49 5.15
CA MET A 43 8.37 -10.08 3.74
C MET A 43 9.53 -9.21 3.25
N ASN A 44 9.94 -9.43 2.00
CA ASN A 44 10.82 -8.50 1.32
C ASN A 44 10.10 -7.18 1.01
N PRO A 45 10.83 -6.05 0.87
CA PRO A 45 10.21 -4.76 0.53
C PRO A 45 9.36 -4.78 -0.75
N SER A 46 9.69 -5.66 -1.72
CA SER A 46 8.94 -5.83 -2.98
C SER A 46 7.66 -6.67 -2.85
N GLU A 47 7.51 -7.41 -1.75
CA GLU A 47 6.37 -8.29 -1.46
C GLU A 47 5.42 -7.67 -0.42
N ARG A 48 5.74 -6.44 -0.01
CA ARG A 48 5.06 -5.73 1.05
C ARG A 48 3.57 -5.56 0.73
N ILE A 49 2.75 -5.76 1.76
CA ILE A 49 1.34 -5.41 1.79
C ILE A 49 1.19 -4.20 2.74
N ASP A 50 0.38 -3.22 2.37
CA ASP A 50 0.17 -2.00 3.16
C ASP A 50 -1.18 -1.99 3.90
N ILE A 51 -2.19 -2.63 3.33
CA ILE A 51 -3.57 -2.56 3.83
C ILE A 51 -4.39 -3.76 3.36
N GLY A 52 -5.41 -4.14 4.10
CA GLY A 52 -6.37 -5.13 3.60
C GLY A 52 -7.67 -5.18 4.39
N CYS A 53 -8.58 -6.00 3.89
CA CYS A 53 -9.90 -6.22 4.48
C CYS A 53 -10.30 -7.69 4.30
N SER A 54 -10.59 -8.34 5.42
CA SER A 54 -11.42 -9.54 5.46
C SER A 54 -12.82 -9.14 5.93
N ILE A 55 -13.83 -9.27 5.07
CA ILE A 55 -15.20 -8.81 5.37
C ILE A 55 -15.72 -9.42 6.69
N CYS A 56 -15.44 -10.70 6.95
CA CYS A 56 -15.92 -11.40 8.13
C CYS A 56 -15.04 -11.25 9.38
N ASP A 57 -13.81 -10.75 9.26
CA ASP A 57 -12.84 -10.81 10.36
C ASP A 57 -12.22 -9.46 10.74
N GLY A 58 -12.29 -8.45 9.87
CA GLY A 58 -11.75 -7.12 10.11
C GLY A 58 -10.89 -6.58 8.98
N GLY A 59 -10.58 -5.28 9.05
CA GLY A 59 -9.56 -4.63 8.24
C GLY A 59 -8.22 -4.59 8.94
N PHE A 60 -7.14 -4.44 8.18
CA PHE A 60 -5.81 -4.21 8.72
C PHE A 60 -5.06 -3.14 7.94
N GLU A 61 -4.23 -2.38 8.64
CA GLU A 61 -3.27 -1.45 8.08
C GLU A 61 -1.88 -1.81 8.60
N ILE A 62 -0.90 -1.80 7.69
CA ILE A 62 0.51 -1.97 7.99
C ILE A 62 1.20 -0.62 7.85
N THR A 63 1.97 -0.25 8.87
CA THR A 63 2.86 0.91 8.90
C THR A 63 4.22 0.53 9.46
N PHE A 64 5.23 1.34 9.16
CA PHE A 64 6.59 1.18 9.69
C PHE A 64 6.91 2.44 10.47
N ASN A 65 7.34 2.27 11.73
CA ASN A 65 7.79 3.41 12.53
C ASN A 65 9.20 3.87 12.10
N THR A 66 9.71 4.91 12.75
CA THR A 66 11.05 5.46 12.49
C THR A 66 12.17 4.44 12.68
N ASP A 67 11.96 3.41 13.52
CA ASP A 67 12.92 2.32 13.77
C ASP A 67 12.72 1.13 12.81
N SER A 68 11.95 1.30 11.73
CA SER A 68 11.57 0.22 10.79
C SER A 68 10.84 -0.96 11.43
N LYS A 69 10.26 -0.78 12.62
CA LYS A 69 9.41 -1.79 13.25
C LYS A 69 8.04 -1.79 12.62
N LEU A 70 7.62 -2.99 12.21
CA LEU A 70 6.29 -3.28 11.69
C LEU A 70 5.23 -2.97 12.75
N GLN A 71 4.25 -2.15 12.40
CA GLN A 71 3.07 -1.86 13.19
C GLN A 71 1.84 -2.30 12.40
N ILE A 72 0.97 -3.06 13.05
CA ILE A 72 -0.26 -3.60 12.47
C ILE A 72 -1.42 -3.08 13.30
N GLU A 73 -2.25 -2.25 12.67
CA GLU A 73 -3.52 -1.81 13.22
C GLU A 73 -4.64 -2.64 12.61
N THR A 74 -5.61 -3.06 13.42
CA THR A 74 -6.72 -3.91 12.97
C THR A 74 -8.06 -3.36 13.44
N SER A 75 -9.11 -3.60 12.68
CA SER A 75 -10.50 -3.32 13.09
C SER A 75 -11.23 -4.60 13.52
N THR A 76 -12.42 -4.43 14.09
CA THR A 76 -13.39 -5.53 14.21
C THR A 76 -14.05 -5.82 12.85
N ALA A 77 -14.77 -6.95 12.78
CA ALA A 77 -15.51 -7.35 11.59
C ALA A 77 -16.60 -6.33 11.20
N GLU A 78 -17.31 -5.77 12.18
CA GLU A 78 -18.39 -4.79 11.95
C GLU A 78 -17.86 -3.50 11.29
N GLN A 79 -16.59 -3.19 11.51
CA GLN A 79 -15.95 -1.97 11.03
C GLN A 79 -15.07 -2.20 9.79
N ALA A 80 -14.93 -3.44 9.31
CA ALA A 80 -13.91 -3.85 8.34
C ALA A 80 -13.86 -2.97 7.07
N LEU A 81 -14.99 -2.80 6.39
CA LEU A 81 -15.08 -2.04 5.14
C LEU A 81 -14.85 -0.54 5.34
N VAL A 82 -15.43 0.03 6.41
CA VAL A 82 -15.29 1.47 6.70
C VAL A 82 -13.84 1.77 7.11
N PHE A 83 -13.25 0.93 7.97
CA PHE A 83 -11.84 1.03 8.34
C PHE A 83 -10.96 0.96 7.10
N PHE A 84 -11.13 -0.07 6.25
CA PHE A 84 -10.36 -0.22 5.03
C PHE A 84 -10.48 1.01 4.11
N LEU A 85 -11.70 1.49 3.86
CA LEU A 85 -11.92 2.63 2.97
C LEU A 85 -11.23 3.90 3.49
N LEU A 86 -11.41 4.23 4.77
CA LEU A 86 -10.82 5.43 5.36
C LEU A 86 -9.29 5.36 5.37
N LYS A 87 -8.72 4.20 5.71
CA LYS A 87 -7.27 3.98 5.68
C LYS A 87 -6.71 4.00 4.25
N LEU A 88 -7.44 3.45 3.27
CA LEU A 88 -7.03 3.50 1.86
C LEU A 88 -6.99 4.95 1.36
N LEU A 89 -8.03 5.73 1.63
CA LEU A 89 -8.07 7.15 1.26
C LEU A 89 -6.92 7.93 1.90
N HIS A 90 -6.63 7.67 3.18
CA HIS A 90 -5.49 8.27 3.86
C HIS A 90 -4.16 7.92 3.18
N LYS A 91 -3.90 6.65 2.87
CA LYS A 91 -2.67 6.23 2.18
C LYS A 91 -2.57 6.82 0.77
N LEU A 92 -3.66 6.89 0.01
CA LEU A 92 -3.64 7.51 -1.32
C LEU A 92 -3.26 8.99 -1.27
N GLN A 93 -3.68 9.71 -0.22
CA GLN A 93 -3.31 11.11 -0.01
C GLN A 93 -1.81 11.28 0.28
N THR A 94 -1.16 10.31 0.95
CA THR A 94 0.26 10.42 1.33
C THR A 94 1.21 10.08 0.19
N VAL A 95 0.80 9.22 -0.74
CA VAL A 95 1.66 8.76 -1.85
C VAL A 95 1.85 9.83 -2.94
N GLY A 96 0.89 10.75 -3.08
CA GLY A 96 1.01 11.89 -3.99
C GLY A 96 0.80 11.54 -5.46
N THR A 97 1.38 12.33 -6.36
CA THR A 97 1.17 12.18 -7.81
C THR A 97 2.24 11.34 -8.48
N VAL A 98 1.83 10.51 -9.44
CA VAL A 98 2.70 9.67 -10.26
C VAL A 98 3.82 10.46 -10.92
N THR A 99 4.97 9.81 -11.13
CA THR A 99 6.07 10.37 -11.92
C THR A 99 5.64 10.55 -13.38
N ALA A 100 6.12 11.63 -14.01
CA ALA A 100 5.88 11.87 -15.42
C ALA A 100 6.43 10.70 -16.28
N ILE A 101 5.58 10.15 -17.13
CA ILE A 101 5.91 9.05 -18.03
C ILE A 101 6.81 9.52 -19.19
N ASP A 102 7.78 8.70 -19.60
CA ASP A 102 8.58 8.92 -20.81
C ASP A 102 7.89 8.28 -22.03
N TYR A 103 7.08 9.06 -22.75
CA TYR A 103 6.37 8.56 -23.92
C TYR A 103 7.30 8.06 -25.04
N LEU A 104 8.50 8.63 -25.20
CA LEU A 104 9.45 8.21 -26.24
C LEU A 104 10.06 6.83 -25.96
N ALA A 105 10.08 6.39 -24.71
CA ALA A 105 10.43 5.01 -24.39
C ALA A 105 9.40 4.01 -24.96
N TYR A 106 8.12 4.39 -25.01
CA TYR A 106 7.03 3.54 -25.51
C TYR A 106 6.92 3.54 -27.04
N THR A 107 7.30 4.63 -27.71
CA THR A 107 7.25 4.68 -29.19
C THR A 107 8.17 3.67 -29.86
N LYS A 108 9.21 3.17 -29.17
CA LYS A 108 10.09 2.08 -29.64
C LYS A 108 9.34 0.79 -29.99
N TRP A 109 8.13 0.62 -29.48
CA TRP A 109 7.28 -0.55 -29.72
C TRP A 109 6.27 -0.34 -30.85
N LEU A 110 6.15 0.88 -31.36
CA LEU A 110 5.36 1.16 -32.56
C LEU A 110 6.23 0.78 -33.77
N LYS A 111 5.75 -0.20 -34.55
CA LYS A 111 6.35 -0.56 -35.84
C LYS A 111 5.96 0.45 -36.91
#